data_AF-A0A1Q5PVH2-F1
#
_entry.id   AF-A0A1Q5PVH2-F1
#
_cell.length_a   1.000
_cell.length_b   1.000
_cell.length_c   1.000
_cell.angle_alpha   90.00
_cell.angle_beta   90.00
_cell.angle_gamma   90.00
#
_symmetry.space_group_name_H-M   'P 1'
#
loop_
_entity.id
_entity.type
_entity.pdbx_description
1 polymer ?
#
loop_
_entity_poly.entity_id
_entity_poly.type
_entity_poly.pdbx_seq_one_letter_code
_entity_poly.pdbx_strand_id
1 'polypeptide(L)'
;MRYEVDSVEVTQTAVRMRATIAAVEAEVSSMMGQLTALQSSWSGAASSAFAALAQEWKATQTQVETNLTNITEALDQVASEYASVEDLAVQTFSGS
;
A
#
# COMPACT_ATOMS: atom_id res chain seq x y z
N MET A 1 12.24 22.34 -20.33
CA MET A 1 11.76 22.70 -18.98
C MET A 1 10.49 21.91 -18.66
N ARG A 2 10.59 20.59 -18.50
CA ARG A 2 9.43 19.72 -18.25
C ARG A 2 9.70 18.69 -17.14
N TYR A 3 10.98 18.36 -16.91
CA TYR A 3 11.45 17.50 -15.82
C TYR A 3 10.97 17.91 -14.42
N GLU A 4 10.95 19.21 -14.10
CA GLU A 4 10.54 19.71 -12.78
C GLU A 4 9.01 19.65 -12.55
N VAL A 5 8.23 19.77 -13.63
CA VAL A 5 6.76 19.63 -13.55
C VAL A 5 6.38 18.15 -13.41
N ASP A 6 7.04 17.29 -14.18
CA ASP A 6 6.82 15.84 -14.14
C ASP A 6 7.23 15.26 -12.76
N SER A 7 8.31 15.75 -12.13
CA SER A 7 8.74 15.29 -10.80
C SER A 7 7.75 15.65 -9.69
N VAL A 8 7.23 16.87 -9.67
CA VAL A 8 6.20 17.30 -8.69
C VAL A 8 4.93 16.47 -8.81
N GLU A 9 4.49 16.17 -10.03
CA GLU A 9 3.31 15.32 -10.28
C GLU A 9 3.52 13.89 -9.76
N VAL A 10 4.71 13.32 -9.98
CA VAL A 10 5.08 11.99 -9.49
C VAL A 10 5.12 11.94 -7.97
N THR A 11 5.76 12.91 -7.31
CA THR A 11 5.81 12.97 -5.84
C THR A 11 4.42 13.09 -5.23
N GLN A 12 3.57 13.96 -5.77
CA GLN A 12 2.18 14.09 -5.29
C GLN A 12 1.39 12.80 -5.51
N THR A 13 1.59 12.12 -6.63
CA THR A 13 0.94 10.83 -6.91
C THR A 13 1.41 9.77 -5.93
N ALA A 14 2.70 9.70 -5.63
CA ALA A 14 3.25 8.77 -4.64
C ALA A 14 2.66 9.01 -3.23
N VAL A 15 2.51 10.27 -2.80
CA VAL A 15 1.84 10.61 -1.54
C VAL A 15 0.39 10.13 -1.51
N ARG A 16 -0.37 10.38 -2.59
CA ARG A 16 -1.75 9.88 -2.70
C ARG A 16 -1.81 8.35 -2.65
N MET A 17 -0.90 7.68 -3.34
CA MET A 17 -0.84 6.21 -3.35
C MET A 17 -0.53 5.64 -1.97
N ARG A 18 0.40 6.24 -1.19
CA ARG A 18 0.66 5.82 0.19
C ARG A 18 -0.56 5.98 1.10
N ALA A 19 -1.31 7.06 0.96
CA ALA A 19 -2.56 7.23 1.70
C ALA A 19 -3.59 6.16 1.34
N THR A 20 -3.71 5.82 0.05
CA THR A 20 -4.57 4.71 -0.41
C THR A 20 -4.10 3.36 0.16
N ILE A 21 -2.80 3.08 0.16
CA ILE A 21 -2.23 1.84 0.72
C ILE A 21 -2.62 1.70 2.19
N ALA A 22 -2.39 2.73 3.00
CA ALA A 22 -2.75 2.72 4.42
C ALA A 22 -4.26 2.51 4.66
N ALA A 23 -5.11 3.09 3.81
CA ALA A 23 -6.55 2.87 3.88
C ALA A 23 -6.92 1.41 3.54
N VAL A 24 -6.29 0.81 2.53
CA VAL A 24 -6.53 -0.59 2.16
C VAL A 24 -6.08 -1.53 3.29
N GLU A 25 -4.92 -1.29 3.90
CA GLU A 25 -4.46 -2.10 5.05
C GLU A 25 -5.44 -2.04 6.22
N ALA A 26 -5.95 -0.84 6.53
CA ALA A 26 -6.94 -0.67 7.58
C ALA A 26 -8.25 -1.43 7.28
N GLU A 27 -8.75 -1.37 6.06
CA GLU A 27 -9.97 -2.09 5.67
C GLU A 27 -9.76 -3.60 5.62
N VAL A 28 -8.58 -4.06 5.19
CA VAL A 28 -8.25 -5.49 5.19
C VAL A 28 -8.25 -6.05 6.62
N SER A 29 -7.63 -5.31 7.55
CA SER A 29 -7.63 -5.66 8.97
C SER A 29 -9.04 -5.63 9.57
N SER A 30 -9.84 -4.62 9.24
CA SER A 30 -11.22 -4.45 9.69
C SER A 30 -12.09 -5.65 9.31
N MET A 31 -11.97 -6.15 8.07
CA MET A 31 -12.75 -7.29 7.58
C MET A 31 -12.45 -8.58 8.35
N MET A 32 -11.20 -8.81 8.79
CA MET A 32 -10.88 -9.97 9.64
C MET A 32 -11.57 -9.88 11.00
N GLY A 33 -11.60 -8.68 11.60
CA GLY A 33 -12.35 -8.42 12.84
C GLY A 33 -13.85 -8.69 12.68
N GLN A 34 -14.44 -8.25 11.58
CA GLN A 34 -15.86 -8.48 11.28
C GLN A 34 -16.18 -9.97 11.09
N LEU A 35 -15.35 -10.72 10.35
CA LEU A 35 -15.53 -12.17 10.18
C LEU A 35 -15.43 -12.92 11.50
N THR A 36 -14.49 -12.54 12.37
CA THR A 36 -14.32 -13.13 13.71
C THR A 36 -15.52 -12.83 14.61
N ALA A 37 -16.01 -11.59 14.59
CA ALA A 37 -17.20 -11.21 15.35
C ALA A 37 -18.43 -12.00 14.88
N LEU A 38 -18.61 -12.12 13.56
CA LEU A 38 -19.72 -12.87 12.98
C LEU A 38 -19.66 -14.36 13.36
N GLN A 39 -18.47 -14.99 13.27
CA GLN A 39 -18.23 -16.36 13.73
C GLN A 39 -18.64 -16.55 15.20
N SER A 40 -18.30 -15.59 16.08
CA SER A 40 -18.65 -15.67 17.51
C SER A 40 -20.15 -15.53 17.79
N SER A 41 -20.87 -14.83 16.92
CA SER A 41 -22.31 -14.57 17.07
C SER A 41 -23.22 -15.69 16.55
N TRP A 42 -22.71 -16.60 15.70
CA TRP A 42 -23.48 -17.72 15.16
C TRP A 42 -23.15 -19.03 15.90
N SER A 43 -24.09 -19.53 16.72
CA SER A 43 -23.94 -20.83 17.39
C SER A 43 -24.36 -22.00 16.49
N GLY A 44 -23.65 -23.13 16.57
CA GLY A 44 -24.04 -24.39 15.90
C GLY A 44 -23.32 -24.62 14.57
N ALA A 45 -23.91 -25.47 13.71
CA ALA A 45 -23.28 -25.97 12.48
C ALA A 45 -22.94 -24.88 11.44
N ALA A 46 -23.47 -23.65 11.57
CA ALA A 46 -23.11 -22.51 10.72
C ALA A 46 -21.76 -21.86 11.10
N SER A 47 -21.24 -22.12 12.31
CA SER A 47 -19.94 -21.59 12.75
C SER A 47 -18.77 -22.10 11.90
N SER A 48 -18.87 -23.31 11.34
CA SER A 48 -17.85 -23.90 10.48
C SER A 48 -17.74 -23.19 9.12
N ALA A 49 -18.86 -22.68 8.57
CA ALA A 49 -18.85 -21.90 7.34
C ALA A 49 -18.14 -20.55 7.54
N PHE A 50 -18.39 -19.86 8.65
CA PHE A 50 -17.67 -18.62 8.96
C PHE A 50 -16.20 -18.86 9.28
N ALA A 51 -15.86 -19.98 9.95
CA ALA A 51 -14.47 -20.36 10.15
C ALA A 51 -13.75 -20.60 8.81
N ALA A 52 -14.40 -21.25 7.83
CA ALA A 52 -13.85 -21.44 6.49
C ALA A 52 -13.65 -20.10 5.76
N LEU A 53 -14.64 -19.20 5.81
CA LEU A 53 -14.53 -17.85 5.23
C LEU A 53 -13.40 -17.04 5.87
N ALA A 54 -13.20 -17.14 7.20
CA ALA A 54 -12.11 -16.47 7.89
C ALA A 54 -10.74 -17.00 7.46
N GLN A 55 -10.61 -18.30 7.19
CA GLN A 55 -9.36 -18.88 6.67
C GLN A 55 -9.08 -18.44 5.23
N GLU A 56 -10.10 -18.46 4.36
CA GLU A 56 -9.98 -17.95 2.99
C GLU A 56 -9.57 -16.47 2.99
N TRP A 57 -10.23 -15.67 3.81
CA TRP A 57 -9.90 -14.25 3.97
C TRP A 57 -8.47 -14.02 4.45
N LYS A 58 -7.96 -14.85 5.37
CA LYS A 58 -6.57 -14.75 5.83
C LYS A 58 -5.56 -14.94 4.70
N ALA A 59 -5.85 -15.86 3.77
CA ALA A 59 -5.01 -16.06 2.58
C ALA A 59 -5.06 -14.83 1.66
N THR A 60 -6.25 -14.27 1.44
CA THR A 60 -6.43 -13.03 0.67
C THR A 60 -5.69 -11.86 1.31
N GLN A 61 -5.81 -11.67 2.63
CA GLN A 61 -5.12 -10.64 3.39
C GLN A 61 -3.60 -10.71 3.16
N THR A 62 -3.01 -11.90 3.28
CA THR A 62 -1.57 -12.10 3.09
C THR A 62 -1.13 -11.68 1.67
N GLN A 63 -1.94 -12.00 0.67
CA GLN A 63 -1.66 -11.60 -0.71
C GLN A 63 -1.77 -10.08 -0.91
N VAL A 64 -2.74 -9.43 -0.27
CA VAL A 64 -2.88 -7.96 -0.32
C VAL A 64 -1.68 -7.30 0.35
N GLU A 65 -1.30 -7.71 1.57
CA GLU A 65 -0.14 -7.18 2.29
C GLU A 65 1.16 -7.31 1.46
N THR A 66 1.35 -8.46 0.80
CA THR A 66 2.49 -8.68 -0.11
C THR A 66 2.48 -7.68 -1.28
N ASN A 67 1.32 -7.49 -1.92
CA ASN A 67 1.20 -6.57 -3.05
C ASN A 67 1.41 -5.11 -2.64
N LEU A 68 0.88 -4.70 -1.49
CA LEU A 68 1.03 -3.34 -0.98
C LEU A 68 2.48 -3.04 -0.56
N THR A 69 3.19 -4.03 -0.02
CA THR A 69 4.63 -3.94 0.24
C THR A 69 5.40 -3.69 -1.05
N ASN A 70 5.18 -4.51 -2.08
CA ASN A 70 5.84 -4.37 -3.38
C ASN A 70 5.56 -2.99 -4.03
N ILE A 71 4.33 -2.49 -3.92
CA ILE A 71 3.97 -1.15 -4.42
C ILE A 71 4.71 -0.07 -3.64
N THR A 72 4.77 -0.19 -2.32
CA THR A 72 5.47 0.78 -1.46
C THR A 72 6.95 0.84 -1.78
N GLU A 73 7.61 -0.31 -1.95
CA GLU A 73 9.02 -0.40 -2.35
C GLU A 73 9.26 0.24 -3.72
N ALA A 74 8.39 -0.01 -4.70
CA ALA A 74 8.47 0.64 -6.01
C ALA A 74 8.32 2.16 -5.92
N LEU A 75 7.43 2.67 -5.06
CA LEU A 75 7.26 4.10 -4.82
C LEU A 75 8.48 4.72 -4.13
N ASP A 76 9.13 4.00 -3.21
CA ASP A 76 10.38 4.43 -2.56
C ASP A 76 11.53 4.52 -3.56
N GLN A 77 11.67 3.52 -4.45
CA GLN A 77 12.68 3.51 -5.49
C GLN A 77 12.53 4.70 -6.44
N VAL A 78 11.31 4.96 -6.92
CA VAL A 78 11.01 6.11 -7.77
C VAL A 78 11.35 7.42 -7.05
N ALA A 79 10.97 7.57 -5.79
CA ALA A 79 11.29 8.77 -5.00
C ALA A 79 12.82 8.99 -4.86
N SER A 80 13.59 7.92 -4.64
CA SER A 80 15.05 7.99 -4.54
C SER A 80 15.72 8.36 -5.87
N GLU A 81 15.20 7.87 -7.00
CA GLU A 81 15.72 8.20 -8.33
C GLU A 81 15.56 9.70 -8.62
N TYR A 82 14.39 10.28 -8.32
CA TYR A 82 14.17 11.71 -8.51
C TYR A 82 15.07 12.59 -7.62
N ALA A 83 15.27 12.23 -6.36
CA ALA A 83 16.19 12.95 -5.48
C ALA A 83 17.62 12.97 -6.03
N SER A 84 18.09 11.86 -6.60
CA SER A 84 19.43 11.77 -7.18
C SER A 84 19.61 12.63 -8.45
N VAL A 85 18.55 12.79 -9.25
CA VAL A 85 18.57 13.64 -10.46
C VAL A 85 18.63 15.12 -10.09
N GLU A 86 17.94 15.52 -9.02
CA GLU A 86 17.97 16.90 -8.51
C GLU A 86 19.37 17.27 -7.97
N ASP A 87 19.99 16.40 -7.17
CA ASP A 87 21.35 16.59 -6.66
C ASP A 87 22.40 16.72 -7.78
N LEU A 88 22.28 15.90 -8.84
CA LEU A 88 23.17 15.97 -10.01
C LEU A 88 23.01 17.28 -10.78
N ALA A 89 21.77 17.77 -10.92
CA ALA A 89 21.50 19.05 -11.56
C ALA A 89 22.12 20.20 -10.77
N VAL A 90 21.93 20.23 -9.45
CA VAL A 90 22.52 21.25 -8.56
C VAL A 90 24.05 21.27 -8.66
N GLN A 91 24.71 20.10 -8.65
CA GLN A 91 26.17 20.04 -8.81
C GLN A 91 26.64 20.57 -10.17
N THR A 92 25.93 20.24 -11.25
CA THR A 92 26.30 20.66 -12.61
C THR A 92 26.18 22.18 -12.78
N PHE A 93 25.13 22.79 -12.24
CA PHE A 93 24.93 24.25 -12.31
C PHE A 93 25.77 25.03 -11.28
N SER A 94 26.22 24.40 -10.19
CA SER A 94 27.10 25.03 -9.19
C SER A 94 28.59 24.90 -9.55
N GLY A 95 28.94 23.99 -10.48
CA GLY A 95 30.30 23.75 -10.97
C GLY A 95 30.63 24.43 -12.31
N SER A 96 29.66 25.14 -12.92
CA SER A 96 29.81 25.95 -14.14
C SER A 96 29.77 27.44 -13.83
#